data_AF-A0A8B6G1T0-F1
#
_entry.id   AF-A0A8B6G1T0-F1
#
_cell.length_a   1.000
_cell.length_b   1.000
_cell.length_c   1.000
_cell.angle_alpha   90.00
_cell.angle_beta   90.00
_cell.angle_gamma   90.00
#
_symmetry.space_group_name_H-M   'P 1'
#
loop_
_entity.id
_entity.type
_entity.pdbx_description
1 polymer ?
#
loop_
_entity_poly.entity_id
_entity_poly.type
_entity_poly.pdbx_seq_one_letter_code
_entity_poly.pdbx_strand_id
1 'polypeptide(L)'
;MSKREAMDLIQMDSEHSSLNAITVVMIGSIGSGKSCTGNTIVGSRQFRSNCGSKPETQASESYTVVIPENEVNVTVIDTPGLRNAKDFLKLKDDIVDKKPDKHKLCVFLFVIRIGR
;
A
#
# COMPACT_ATOMS: atom_id res chain seq x y z
N MET A 1 22.48 29.78 15.64
CA MET A 1 21.38 29.21 14.84
C MET A 1 20.07 29.78 15.38
N SER A 2 19.34 30.52 14.56
CA SER A 2 18.09 31.16 14.95
C SER A 2 16.95 30.14 15.00
N LYS A 3 15.92 30.43 15.79
CA LYS A 3 14.71 29.60 15.84
C LYS A 3 14.05 29.44 14.46
N ARG A 4 14.21 30.41 13.54
CA ARG A 4 13.72 30.32 12.16
C ARG A 4 14.55 29.33 11.35
N GLU A 5 15.88 29.42 11.41
CA GLU A 5 16.77 28.49 10.69
C GLU A 5 16.53 27.02 11.11
N ALA A 6 16.29 26.77 12.39
CA ALA A 6 15.95 25.42 12.87
C ALA A 6 14.57 24.95 12.38
N MET A 7 13.58 25.85 12.27
CA MET A 7 12.26 25.51 11.74
C MET A 7 12.27 25.30 10.23
N ASP A 8 13.04 26.09 9.48
CA ASP A 8 13.20 25.95 8.04
C ASP A 8 13.92 24.63 7.70
N LEU A 9 14.92 24.22 8.49
CA LEU A 9 15.58 22.91 8.37
C LEU A 9 14.63 21.73 8.62
N ILE A 10 13.83 21.79 9.69
CA ILE A 10 12.81 20.77 10.00
C ILE A 10 11.76 20.69 8.88
N GLN A 11 11.38 21.84 8.32
CA GLN A 11 10.37 21.91 7.28
C GLN A 11 10.89 21.36 5.94
N MET A 12 12.14 21.66 5.57
CA MET A 12 12.80 21.09 4.38
C MET A 12 12.98 19.57 4.51
N ASP A 13 13.42 19.04 5.65
CA ASP A 13 13.54 17.59 5.87
C ASP A 13 12.15 16.89 5.82
N SER A 14 11.12 17.52 6.37
CA SER A 14 9.76 16.99 6.35
C SER A 14 9.17 16.92 4.93
N GLU A 15 9.43 17.93 4.09
CA GLU A 15 8.97 17.95 2.70
C GLU A 15 9.77 16.98 1.82
N HIS A 16 11.09 16.85 2.02
CA HIS A 16 11.91 15.87 1.30
C HIS A 16 11.53 14.42 1.63
N SER A 17 11.17 14.13 2.90
CA SER A 17 10.65 12.82 3.31
C SER A 17 9.27 12.49 2.70
N SER A 18 8.49 13.52 2.33
CA SER A 18 7.15 13.35 1.76
C SER A 18 7.17 12.89 0.30
N LEU A 19 8.26 13.15 -0.44
CA LEU A 19 8.50 12.66 -1.80
C LEU A 19 9.06 11.22 -1.84
N ASN A 20 9.69 10.78 -0.75
CA ASN A 20 10.27 9.43 -0.61
C ASN A 20 9.26 8.43 -0.04
N ALA A 21 8.03 8.44 -0.56
CA ALA A 21 7.02 7.47 -0.15
C ALA A 21 6.17 6.99 -1.31
N ILE A 22 5.99 5.67 -1.37
CA ILE A 22 5.27 4.96 -2.41
C ILE A 22 4.14 4.18 -1.74
N THR A 23 2.93 4.32 -2.26
CA THR A 23 1.79 3.48 -1.90
C THR A 23 1.51 2.51 -3.04
N VAL A 24 1.55 1.21 -2.76
CA VAL A 24 1.21 0.15 -3.71
C VAL A 24 -0.13 -0.44 -3.31
N VAL A 25 -1.16 -0.18 -4.11
CA VAL A 25 -2.50 -0.75 -3.92
C VAL A 25 -2.62 -2.01 -4.76
N MET A 26 -2.85 -3.16 -4.12
CA MET A 26 -3.03 -4.44 -4.82
C MET A 26 -4.48 -4.63 -5.20
N ILE A 27 -4.78 -4.84 -6.48
CA ILE A 27 -6.13 -5.04 -7.00
C ILE A 27 -6.22 -6.37 -7.73
N GLY A 28 -7.34 -7.08 -7.62
CA GLY A 28 -7.53 -8.37 -8.29
C GLY A 28 -8.67 -9.19 -7.68
N SER A 29 -9.03 -10.29 -8.35
CA SER A 29 -10.09 -11.19 -7.90
C SER A 29 -9.75 -11.89 -6.58
N ILE A 30 -10.73 -12.54 -5.95
CA ILE A 30 -10.48 -13.44 -4.82
C ILE A 30 -9.58 -14.60 -5.28
N GLY A 31 -8.55 -14.94 -4.50
CA GLY A 31 -7.64 -16.05 -4.82
C GLY A 31 -6.57 -15.74 -5.89
N SER A 32 -6.51 -14.50 -6.39
CA SER A 32 -5.46 -14.04 -7.33
C SER A 32 -4.05 -14.01 -6.73
N GLY A 33 -3.92 -14.07 -5.40
CA GLY A 33 -2.63 -14.07 -4.71
C GLY A 33 -2.15 -12.70 -4.21
N LYS A 34 -3.05 -11.70 -4.08
CA LYS A 34 -2.71 -10.35 -3.58
C LYS A 34 -1.93 -10.37 -2.26
N SER A 35 -2.50 -10.93 -1.19
CA SER A 35 -1.86 -10.97 0.13
C SER A 35 -0.49 -11.67 0.12
N CYS A 36 -0.34 -12.75 -0.66
CA CYS A 36 0.95 -13.43 -0.85
C CYS A 36 1.98 -12.55 -1.58
N THR A 37 1.53 -11.86 -2.62
CA THR A 37 2.36 -10.89 -3.36
C THR A 37 2.74 -9.71 -2.47
N GLY A 38 1.83 -9.19 -1.65
CA GLY A 38 2.09 -8.12 -0.70
C GLY A 38 3.15 -8.51 0.32
N ASN A 39 3.08 -9.73 0.88
CA ASN A 39 4.13 -10.25 1.75
C ASN A 39 5.48 -10.38 1.05
N THR A 40 5.47 -10.74 -0.24
CA THR A 40 6.69 -10.80 -1.05
C THR A 40 7.30 -9.41 -1.24
N ILE A 41 6.49 -8.39 -1.53
CA ILE A 41 6.93 -6.99 -1.69
C ILE A 41 7.46 -6.44 -0.36
N VAL A 42 6.76 -6.70 0.74
CA VAL A 42 7.16 -6.26 2.09
C VAL A 42 8.40 -7.02 2.60
N GLY A 43 8.68 -8.21 2.05
CA GLY A 43 9.79 -9.07 2.48
C GLY A 43 9.51 -9.84 3.79
N SER A 44 8.27 -9.81 4.30
CA SER A 44 7.87 -10.53 5.52
C SER A 44 6.38 -10.89 5.50
N ARG A 45 5.97 -11.83 6.37
CA ARG A 45 4.56 -12.29 6.47
C ARG A 45 3.72 -11.35 7.34
N GLN A 46 3.21 -10.27 6.74
CA GLN A 46 2.35 -9.29 7.42
C GLN A 46 0.86 -9.49 7.12
N PHE A 47 0.52 -9.80 5.87
CA PHE A 47 -0.83 -10.13 5.45
C PHE A 47 -1.10 -11.62 5.63
N ARG A 48 -2.29 -11.98 6.11
CA ARG A 48 -2.69 -13.39 6.14
C ARG A 48 -2.84 -13.91 4.71
N SER A 49 -2.16 -15.02 4.43
CA SER A 49 -2.18 -15.65 3.11
C SER A 49 -2.15 -17.15 3.27
N ASN A 50 -3.26 -17.80 2.90
CA ASN A 50 -3.41 -19.25 2.94
C ASN A 50 -3.66 -19.80 1.53
N CYS A 51 -3.21 -21.02 1.26
CA CYS A 51 -3.44 -21.71 -0.02
C CYS A 51 -4.89 -22.19 -0.23
N GLY A 52 -5.82 -21.83 0.67
CA GLY A 52 -7.22 -22.26 0.65
C GLY A 52 -8.10 -21.37 -0.24
N SER A 53 -9.29 -21.87 -0.57
CA SER A 53 -10.29 -21.20 -1.41
C SER A 53 -11.14 -20.13 -0.70
N LYS A 54 -10.99 -19.98 0.63
CA LYS A 54 -11.73 -18.97 1.38
C LYS A 54 -11.05 -17.60 1.24
N PRO A 55 -11.78 -16.55 0.83
CA PRO A 55 -11.27 -15.18 0.94
C PRO A 55 -10.98 -14.88 2.41
N GLU A 56 -9.74 -14.52 2.73
CA GLU A 56 -9.36 -14.11 4.08
C GLU A 56 -9.47 -12.59 4.27
N THR A 57 -9.08 -11.81 3.25
CA THR A 57 -9.16 -10.34 3.29
C THR A 57 -10.60 -9.86 3.08
N GLN A 58 -11.28 -9.51 4.18
CA GLN A 58 -12.63 -8.93 4.17
C GLN A 58 -12.65 -7.41 4.21
N ALA A 59 -11.56 -6.80 4.67
CA ALA A 59 -11.35 -5.36 4.70
C ALA A 59 -9.93 -5.04 4.23
N SER A 60 -9.72 -3.83 3.72
CA SER A 60 -8.40 -3.43 3.23
C SER A 60 -7.39 -3.30 4.37
N GLU A 61 -6.25 -3.99 4.28
CA GLU A 61 -5.15 -3.94 5.25
C GLU A 61 -3.97 -3.18 4.65
N SER A 62 -3.13 -2.57 5.47
CA SER A 62 -1.93 -1.86 4.98
C SER A 62 -0.74 -2.08 5.88
N TYR A 63 0.44 -2.18 5.27
CA TYR A 63 1.71 -2.30 5.97
C TYR A 63 2.77 -1.43 5.30
N THR A 64 3.57 -0.74 6.10
CA THR A 64 4.65 0.13 5.61
C THR A 64 5.99 -0.45 5.99
N VAL A 65 6.89 -0.53 5.03
CA VAL A 65 8.30 -0.87 5.23
C VAL A 65 9.18 0.29 4.77
N VAL A 66 10.26 0.55 5.51
CA VAL A 66 11.27 1.56 5.14
C VAL A 66 12.40 0.84 4.41
N ILE A 67 12.75 1.31 3.22
CA ILE A 67 13.96 0.86 2.50
C ILE A 67 15.14 1.69 3.03
N PRO A 68 16.09 1.10 3.78
CA PRO A 68 17.13 1.85 4.47
C PRO A 68 18.10 2.57 3.53
N GLU A 69 18.34 2.04 2.33
CA GLU A 69 19.35 2.55 1.40
C GLU A 69 19.02 3.94 0.85
N ASN A 70 17.73 4.27 0.76
CA ASN A 70 17.23 5.52 0.16
C ASN A 70 16.12 6.19 0.99
N GLU A 71 15.88 5.70 2.22
CA GLU A 71 14.87 6.20 3.15
C GLU A 71 13.46 6.27 2.53
N VAL A 72 13.15 5.32 1.63
CA VAL A 72 11.85 5.27 0.97
C VAL A 72 10.85 4.46 1.78
N ASN A 73 9.73 5.09 2.12
CA ASN A 73 8.60 4.43 2.76
C ASN A 73 7.71 3.75 1.72
N VAL A 74 7.68 2.42 1.72
CA VAL A 74 6.79 1.63 0.85
C VAL A 74 5.61 1.12 1.66
N THR A 75 4.43 1.69 1.41
CA THR A 75 3.15 1.23 1.97
C THR A 75 2.49 0.29 0.98
N VAL A 76 2.30 -0.97 1.36
CA VAL A 76 1.52 -1.94 0.59
C VAL A 76 0.11 -2.02 1.17
N ILE A 77 -0.91 -1.90 0.32
CA ILE A 77 -2.32 -2.03 0.69
C ILE A 77 -2.86 -3.31 0.06
N ASP A 78 -3.16 -4.31 0.90
CA ASP A 78 -3.93 -5.48 0.49
C ASP A 78 -5.42 -5.15 0.55
N THR A 79 -6.16 -5.57 -0.48
CA THR A 79 -7.57 -5.20 -0.63
C THR A 79 -8.44 -6.46 -0.70
N PRO A 80 -9.73 -6.36 -0.35
CA PRO A 80 -10.69 -7.41 -0.68
C PRO A 80 -10.70 -7.71 -2.18
N GLY A 81 -11.06 -8.95 -2.53
CA GLY A 81 -11.13 -9.36 -3.92
C GLY A 81 -12.34 -8.78 -4.64
N LEU A 82 -12.14 -8.28 -5.86
CA LEU A 82 -13.20 -7.67 -6.66
C LEU A 82 -13.97 -8.74 -7.44
N ARG A 83 -15.31 -8.71 -7.37
CA ARG A 83 -16.22 -9.61 -8.08
C ARG A 83 -17.23 -8.87 -8.96
N ASN A 84 -17.64 -7.68 -8.54
CA ASN A 84 -18.63 -6.86 -9.24
C ASN A 84 -18.32 -5.37 -9.09
N ALA A 85 -19.07 -4.52 -9.79
CA ALA A 85 -18.88 -3.07 -9.77
C ALA A 85 -19.00 -2.44 -8.36
N LYS A 86 -19.81 -3.01 -7.47
CA LYS A 86 -19.96 -2.50 -6.09
C LYS A 86 -18.66 -2.65 -5.30
N ASP A 87 -17.88 -3.68 -5.59
CA ASP A 87 -16.59 -3.89 -4.92
C ASP A 87 -15.58 -2.81 -5.33
N PHE A 88 -15.61 -2.35 -6.59
CA PHE A 88 -14.79 -1.23 -7.05
C PHE A 88 -15.18 0.10 -6.40
N LEU A 89 -16.48 0.34 -6.20
CA LEU A 89 -16.95 1.54 -5.49
C LEU A 89 -16.45 1.53 -4.03
N LYS A 90 -16.62 0.41 -3.32
CA LYS A 90 -16.11 0.24 -1.96
C LYS A 90 -14.59 0.44 -1.90
N LEU A 91 -13.86 -0.13 -2.85
CA LEU A 91 -12.42 0.03 -2.92
C LEU A 91 -12.00 1.49 -3.12
N LYS A 92 -12.73 2.23 -3.97
CA LYS A 92 -12.49 3.66 -4.18
C LYS A 92 -12.65 4.42 -2.88
N ASP A 93 -13.73 4.16 -2.14
CA ASP A 93 -13.98 4.81 -0.85
C ASP A 93 -12.89 4.44 0.17
N ASP A 94 -12.56 3.15 0.30
CA ASP A 94 -11.49 2.64 1.18
C ASP A 94 -10.12 3.30 0.91
N ILE A 95 -9.74 3.46 -0.36
CA ILE A 95 -8.45 4.06 -0.73
C ILE A 95 -8.46 5.57 -0.47
N VAL A 96 -9.56 6.26 -0.77
CA VAL A 96 -9.69 7.70 -0.55
C VAL A 96 -9.67 8.01 0.95
N ASP A 97 -10.32 7.18 1.76
CA ASP A 97 -10.35 7.32 3.23
C ASP A 97 -8.97 7.08 3.86
N LYS A 98 -8.18 6.17 3.29
CA LYS A 98 -6.76 5.98 3.67
C LYS A 98 -5.85 7.14 3.28
N LYS A 99 -6.38 8.18 2.62
CA LYS A 99 -5.72 9.44 2.24
C LYS A 99 -4.27 9.23 1.81
N PRO A 100 -4.01 8.55 0.68
CA PRO A 100 -2.69 8.61 0.06
C PRO A 100 -2.35 10.10 -0.12
N ASP A 101 -1.25 10.50 0.51
CA ASP A 101 -0.80 11.88 0.56
C ASP A 101 -0.66 12.43 -0.87
N LYS A 102 -1.10 13.65 -1.13
CA LYS A 102 -1.20 14.20 -2.51
C LYS A 102 0.14 14.29 -3.24
N HIS A 103 1.25 14.23 -2.50
CA HIS A 103 2.61 14.27 -3.02
C HIS A 103 3.30 12.90 -3.09
N LYS A 104 2.60 11.82 -2.71
CA LYS A 104 3.15 10.45 -2.70
C LYS A 104 2.77 9.69 -3.96
N LEU A 105 3.72 8.94 -4.52
CA LEU A 105 3.48 8.09 -5.68
C LEU A 105 2.50 6.97 -5.31
N CYS A 106 1.40 6.84 -6.05
CA CYS A 106 0.43 5.76 -5.87
C CYS A 106 0.46 4.83 -7.08
N VAL A 107 0.77 3.56 -6.85
CA VAL A 107 0.86 2.51 -7.86
C VAL A 107 -0.28 1.52 -7.64
N PHE A 108 -1.03 1.25 -8.70
CA PHE A 108 -2.04 0.20 -8.70
C PHE A 108 -1.48 -1.05 -9.34
N LEU A 109 -1.29 -2.11 -8.56
CA LEU A 109 -0.79 -3.39 -9.03
C LEU A 109 -1.95 -4.35 -9.25
N PHE A 110 -2.24 -4.67 -10.51
CA PHE A 110 -3.27 -5.65 -10.86
C PHE A 110 -2.71 -7.07 -10.81
N VAL A 111 -3.15 -7.86 -9.83
CA VAL A 111 -2.67 -9.21 -9.58
C VAL A 111 -3.55 -10.22 -10.31
N ILE A 112 -2.92 -10.99 -11.19
CA ILE A 112 -3.55 -12.06 -11.96
C ILE A 112 -2.88 -13.40 -11.64
N ARG A 113 -3.70 -14.45 -11.49
CA ARG A 113 -3.22 -15.82 -11.39
C ARG A 113 -3.07 -16.39 -12.79
N ILE A 114 -1.86 -16.84 -13.14
CA ILE A 114 -1.60 -17.53 -14.41
C ILE A 114 -1.75 -19.03 -14.16
N GLY A 115 -2.58 -19.70 -14.97
CA GLY A 115 -2.87 -21.13 -14.83
C GLY A 115 -4.14 -21.43 -14.01
N ARG A 116 -4.23 -22.66 -13.47
CA ARG A 116 -5.36 -23.09 -12.62
C ARG A 116 -5.29 -22.45 -11.25
#